data_AF-A0A9D0CQS2-F1
#
_entry.id   AF-A0A9D0CQS2-F1
#
_cell.length_a   1.000
_cell.length_b   1.000
_cell.length_c   1.000
_cell.angle_alpha   90.00
_cell.angle_beta   90.00
_cell.angle_gamma   90.00
#
_symmetry.space_group_name_H-M   'P 1'
#
loop_
_entity.id
_entity.type
_entity.pdbx_description
1 polymer ?
#
loop_
_entity_poly.entity_id
_entity_poly.type
_entity_poly.pdbx_seq_one_letter_code
_entity_poly.pdbx_strand_id
1 'polypeptide(L)' 'HPFNQDQYLDIVRYWASQLEVSLDDDRWRKEALRYALHRGSRSGRVARQFVGHWACS' A
#
# COMPACT_ATOMS: atom_id res chain seq x y z
N HIS A 1 -8.02 5.03 -17.45
CA HIS A 1 -6.65 4.56 -17.15
C HIS A 1 -6.76 3.59 -15.99
N PRO A 2 -6.60 2.27 -16.20
CA PRO A 2 -6.65 1.32 -15.09
C PRO A 2 -5.52 1.63 -14.11
N PHE A 3 -5.83 1.57 -12.81
CA PHE A 3 -4.84 1.75 -11.76
C PHE A 3 -3.73 0.71 -11.94
N ASN A 4 -2.54 1.17 -12.35
CA ASN A 4 -1.42 0.27 -12.56
C ASN A 4 -0.74 -0.04 -11.21
N GLN A 5 0.08 -1.10 -11.20
CA GLN A 5 0.74 -1.57 -9.99
C GLN A 5 1.58 -0.47 -9.33
N ASP A 6 2.30 0.30 -10.14
CA ASP A 6 3.25 1.30 -9.66
C ASP A 6 2.52 2.49 -9.04
N GLN A 7 1.43 2.97 -9.66
CA GLN A 7 0.55 3.98 -9.07
C GLN A 7 -0.01 3.57 -7.71
N TYR A 8 -0.35 2.29 -7.54
CA TYR A 8 -0.79 1.80 -6.25
C TYR A 8 0.34 1.84 -5.21
N LEU A 9 1.54 1.39 -5.56
CA LEU A 9 2.71 1.41 -4.67
C LEU A 9 3.16 2.83 -4.31
N ASP A 10 3.06 3.78 -5.25
CA ASP A 10 3.35 5.19 -5.00
C ASP A 10 2.36 5.81 -4.01
N ILE A 11 1.08 5.46 -4.09
CA ILE A 11 0.09 5.94 -3.12
C ILE A 11 0.29 5.29 -1.74
N VAL A 12 0.73 4.02 -1.69
CA VAL A 12 1.12 3.39 -0.42
C VAL A 12 2.26 4.17 0.23
N ARG A 13 3.31 4.53 -0.53
CA ARG A 13 4.40 5.37 -0.03
C ARG A 13 3.94 6.74 0.42
N TYR A 14 3.06 7.37 -0.35
CA TYR A 14 2.46 8.65 0.02
C TYR A 14 1.77 8.56 1.38
N TRP A 15 0.93 7.55 1.60
CA TRP A 15 0.26 7.39 2.89
C TRP A 15 1.19 6.99 4.02
N ALA A 16 2.23 6.19 3.75
CA ALA A 16 3.24 5.85 4.75
C ALA A 16 3.99 7.10 5.22
N SER A 17 4.38 7.98 4.28
CA SER A 17 4.94 9.29 4.61
C SER A 17 3.98 10.16 5.42
N GLN A 18 2.70 10.20 5.06
CA GLN A 18 1.69 11.02 5.76
C GLN A 18 1.37 10.51 7.17
N LEU A 19 1.56 9.22 7.42
CA LEU A 19 1.29 8.57 8.71
C LEU A 19 2.56 8.30 9.51
N GLU A 20 3.72 8.77 9.03
CA GLU A 20 5.05 8.56 9.64
C GLU A 20 5.37 7.06 9.88
N VAL A 21 4.87 6.21 8.98
CA VAL A 21 5.08 4.75 9.01
C VAL A 21 6.30 4.40 8.18
N SER A 22 7.25 3.69 8.79
CA SER A 22 8.45 3.27 8.07
C SER A 22 8.19 2.05 7.18
N LEU A 23 8.68 2.13 5.95
CA LEU A 23 8.64 1.07 4.94
C LEU A 23 10.08 0.60 4.69
N ASP A 24 10.70 0.01 5.71
CA ASP A 24 12.16 -0.21 5.81
C ASP A 24 12.72 -1.29 4.86
N ASP A 25 11.87 -2.05 4.18
CA ASP A 25 12.30 -3.19 3.37
C ASP A 25 11.59 -3.27 2.00
N ASP A 26 11.94 -4.25 1.17
CA ASP A 26 11.19 -4.53 -0.07
C ASP A 26 9.98 -5.46 0.16
N ARG A 27 9.72 -5.89 1.40
CA ARG A 27 8.63 -6.82 1.72
C ARG A 27 7.29 -6.10 1.69
N TRP A 28 7.22 -4.84 2.13
CA TRP A 28 5.96 -4.09 2.09
C TRP A 28 5.39 -4.02 0.67
N ARG A 29 6.22 -3.97 -0.37
CA ARG A 29 5.75 -3.98 -1.77
C ARG A 29 4.98 -5.26 -2.08
N LYS A 30 5.57 -6.41 -1.78
CA LYS A 30 4.94 -7.73 -2.01
C LYS A 30 3.67 -7.88 -1.17
N GLU A 31 3.71 -7.46 0.09
CA GLU A 31 2.54 -7.50 0.97
C GLU A 31 1.42 -6.56 0.53
N ALA A 32 1.74 -5.34 0.10
CA ALA A 32 0.76 -4.39 -0.43
C ALA A 32 0.05 -4.97 -1.66
N LEU A 33 0.79 -5.65 -2.55
CA LEU A 33 0.19 -6.30 -3.71
C LEU A 33 -0.69 -7.49 -3.34
N ARG A 34 -0.29 -8.31 -2.35
CA ARG A 34 -1.14 -9.39 -1.81
C ARG A 34 -2.39 -8.85 -1.15
N TYR A 35 -2.26 -7.75 -0.40
CA TYR A 35 -3.36 -7.07 0.27
C TYR A 35 -4.36 -6.53 -0.74
N ALA A 36 -3.89 -5.83 -1.78
CA ALA A 36 -4.74 -5.34 -2.86
C ALA A 36 -5.42 -6.47 -3.65
N LEU A 37 -4.72 -7.58 -3.87
CA LEU A 37 -5.29 -8.77 -4.52
C LEU A 37 -6.41 -9.38 -3.67
N HIS A 38 -6.19 -9.55 -2.36
CA HIS A 38 -7.23 -10.05 -1.44
C HIS A 38 -8.47 -9.14 -1.40
N ARG A 39 -8.28 -7.82 -1.51
CA ARG A 39 -9.38 -6.85 -1.54
C ARG A 39 -10.03 -6.69 -2.91
N GLY A 40 -9.48 -7.34 -3.95
CA GLY A 40 -9.96 -7.24 -5.33
C GLY A 40 -9.85 -5.84 -5.93
N SER A 41 -9.02 -4.95 -5.36
CA SER A 41 -8.94 -3.54 -5.79
C SER A 41 -7.59 -2.92 -5.49
N ARG A 42 -7.07 -2.17 -6.45
CA ARG A 42 -5.90 -1.29 -6.32
C ARG A 42 -6.39 0.15 -6.40
N SER A 43 -6.69 0.74 -5.24
CA SER A 43 -7.17 2.12 -5.14
C SER A 43 -6.48 2.84 -4.00
N GLY A 44 -6.53 4.18 -4.01
CA GLY A 44 -5.95 4.97 -2.91
C GLY A 44 -6.56 4.65 -1.54
N ARG A 45 -7.83 4.22 -1.48
CA ARG A 45 -8.46 3.76 -0.24
C ARG A 45 -7.83 2.46 0.27
N VAL A 46 -7.60 1.49 -0.61
CA VAL A 46 -6.95 0.21 -0.26
C VAL A 46 -5.48 0.44 0.12
N ALA A 47 -4.80 1.38 -0.53
CA ALA A 47 -3.42 1.76 -0.18
C ALA A 47 -3.33 2.32 1.24
N ARG A 48 -4.22 3.25 1.62
CA ARG A 48 -4.29 3.77 2.99
C ARG A 48 -4.60 2.69 4.02
N GLN A 49 -5.53 1.77 3.70
CA GLN A 49 -5.85 0.62 4.55
C GLN A 49 -4.65 -0.30 4.76
N PHE A 50 -3.88 -0.56 3.69
CA PHE A 50 -2.65 -1.34 3.78
C PHE A 50 -1.63 -0.67 4.71
N VAL A 51 -1.40 0.64 4.59
CA VAL A 51 -0.45 1.35 5.48
C VAL A 51 -0.86 1.25 6.94
N GLY A 52 -2.16 1.40 7.24
CA GLY A 52 -2.67 1.22 8.61
C GLY A 52 -2.51 -0.23 9.11
N HIS A 53 -2.68 -1.22 8.24
CA HIS A 53 -2.42 -2.62 8.56
C HIS A 53 -0.93 -2.89 8.82
N TRP A 54 -0.05 -2.35 7.97
CA TRP A 54 1.40 -2.48 8.09
C TRP A 54 1.94 -1.82 9.37
N ALA A 55 1.39 -0.67 9.77
CA ALA A 55 1.77 -0.01 11.01
C ALA A 55 1.38 -0.79 12.27
N CYS A 56 0.40 -1.70 12.16
CA CYS A 56 -0.12 -2.50 13.28
C CYS A 56 0.42 -3.95 13.26
N SER A 57 1.20 -4.33 12.24
CA SER A 57 1.80 -5.67 12.11
C SER A 57 3.20 -5.71 12.71
#